data_AF-A0A7L9AVR4-F1
#
_entry.id   AF-A0A7L9AVR4-F1
#
_cell.length_a   1.000
_cell.length_b   1.000
_cell.length_c   1.000
_cell.angle_alpha   90.00
_cell.angle_beta   90.00
_cell.angle_gamma   90.00
#
_symmetry.space_group_name_H-M   'P 1'
#
loop_
_entity.id
_entity.type
_entity.pdbx_description
1 polymer ?
#
loop_
_entity_poly.entity_id
_entity_poly.type
_entity_poly.pdbx_seq_one_letter_code
_entity_poly.pdbx_strand_id
1 'polypeptide(L)'
;KNKNPGLQKYALDCILNYKNKSVTPYKTNLQNLVDEKKFKDELTQFKITEDSEAIQPDHREHVMPLILRILYGKMTTKLAADKKGGGQTRRSLIMRYLSGCNENELKMFIDMAFSYLKQYMTIEPKEIYASILNNTDLKSVTTPGKLHSMLNLFDVVREYFGGYMKDQLLSEFFKIFYAICSNFASVLSNIDKVHVSYVKVMKNLRTLSISILGKLFDHFEKYVWSKDELFVIFETLIWPLIPRLHFEGVHNPTALLKLFNIWCQNPRYYVLFVTCSEEDSSLSILPPLFKLLTTLKTAPGVVNMILDMIEKLLTLVEDEEDKDIPNIESFCTLKVETVDKSDINFGSKILIPHLPSILEVMKRRIA
;
A
#
# COMPACT_ATOMS: atom_id res chain seq x y z
N LYS A 1 2.20 24.22 -4.98
CA LYS A 1 2.05 23.37 -3.78
C LYS A 1 1.29 24.04 -2.62
N ASN A 2 1.28 25.37 -2.48
CA ASN A 2 0.53 26.01 -1.39
C ASN A 2 -0.98 25.75 -1.55
N LYS A 3 -1.72 25.67 -0.44
CA LYS A 3 -3.16 25.39 -0.37
C LYS A 3 -4.02 26.65 -0.53
N ASN A 4 -3.44 27.82 -0.25
CA ASN A 4 -4.14 29.10 -0.31
C ASN A 4 -4.34 29.53 -1.78
N PRO A 5 -5.59 29.68 -2.26
CA PRO A 5 -5.88 30.05 -3.65
C PRO A 5 -5.32 31.42 -4.05
N GLY A 6 -5.31 32.41 -3.14
CA GLY A 6 -4.74 33.72 -3.40
C GLY A 6 -3.24 33.66 -3.64
N LEU A 7 -2.51 32.92 -2.80
CA LEU A 7 -1.07 32.69 -3.00
C LEU A 7 -0.77 31.90 -4.27
N GLN A 8 -1.61 30.92 -4.62
CA GLN A 8 -1.48 30.22 -5.91
C GLN A 8 -1.62 31.18 -7.09
N LYS A 9 -2.60 32.10 -7.02
CA LYS A 9 -2.82 33.11 -8.07
C LYS A 9 -1.62 34.05 -8.22
N TYR A 10 -1.15 34.66 -7.14
CA TYR A 10 0.02 35.55 -7.19
C TYR A 10 1.27 34.83 -7.69
N ALA A 11 1.51 33.60 -7.23
CA ALA A 11 2.65 32.81 -7.70
C ALA A 11 2.55 32.49 -9.19
N LEU A 12 1.35 32.14 -9.68
CA LEU A 12 1.11 31.90 -11.10
C LEU A 12 1.33 33.18 -11.92
N ASP A 13 0.82 34.33 -11.46
CA ASP A 13 1.02 35.61 -12.14
C ASP A 13 2.52 35.96 -12.24
N CYS A 14 3.30 35.72 -11.18
CA CYS A 14 4.76 35.86 -11.22
C CYS A 14 5.42 34.92 -12.24
N ILE A 15 5.00 33.65 -12.31
CA ILE A 15 5.53 32.68 -13.27
C ILE A 15 5.22 33.11 -14.71
N LEU A 16 3.99 33.58 -14.96
CA LEU A 16 3.56 34.04 -16.27
C LEU A 16 4.29 35.30 -16.74
N ASN A 17 4.79 36.13 -15.82
CA ASN A 17 5.59 37.31 -16.14
C ASN A 17 6.95 36.97 -16.76
N TYR A 18 7.46 35.75 -16.59
CA TYR A 18 8.67 35.30 -17.30
C TYR A 18 8.44 35.08 -18.81
N LYS A 19 7.19 35.13 -19.30
CA LYS A 19 6.83 35.06 -20.72
C LYS A 19 7.43 33.84 -21.45
N ASN A 20 7.49 32.69 -20.78
CA ASN A 20 7.93 31.46 -21.42
C ASN A 20 6.99 31.12 -22.60
N LYS A 21 7.56 30.95 -23.80
CA LYS A 21 6.81 30.70 -25.04
C LYS A 21 5.94 29.45 -24.96
N SER A 22 6.39 28.42 -24.25
CA SER A 22 5.66 27.15 -24.07
C SER A 22 4.49 27.27 -23.10
N VAL A 23 4.51 28.22 -22.17
CA VAL A 23 3.48 28.37 -21.12
C VAL A 23 2.43 29.42 -21.49
N THR A 24 2.85 30.47 -22.21
CA THR A 24 2.00 31.62 -22.56
C THR A 24 0.68 31.24 -23.24
N PRO A 25 0.62 30.25 -24.17
CA PRO A 25 -0.63 29.82 -24.80
C PRO A 25 -1.68 29.30 -23.82
N TYR A 26 -1.25 28.73 -22.68
CA TYR A 26 -2.12 28.08 -21.69
C TYR A 26 -2.44 28.99 -20.49
N LYS A 27 -2.11 30.28 -20.56
CA LYS A 27 -2.30 31.24 -19.46
C LYS A 27 -3.73 31.21 -18.91
N THR A 28 -4.74 31.27 -19.79
CA THR A 28 -6.15 31.30 -19.40
C THR A 28 -6.55 30.00 -18.71
N ASN A 29 -6.12 28.85 -19.24
CA ASN A 29 -6.40 27.54 -18.64
C ASN A 29 -5.80 27.43 -17.24
N LEU A 30 -4.52 27.80 -17.09
CA LEU A 30 -3.83 27.78 -15.79
C LEU A 30 -4.51 28.71 -14.77
N GLN A 31 -4.97 29.89 -15.19
CA GLN A 31 -5.71 30.81 -14.31
C GLN A 31 -7.08 30.24 -13.91
N ASN A 32 -7.80 29.62 -14.84
CA ASN A 32 -9.08 28.96 -14.56
C ASN A 32 -8.93 27.75 -13.63
N LEU A 33 -7.81 27.00 -13.71
CA LEU A 33 -7.49 25.91 -12.76
C LEU A 33 -7.22 26.44 -11.33
N VAL A 34 -6.75 27.68 -11.19
CA VAL A 34 -6.57 28.32 -9.88
C VAL A 34 -7.89 28.90 -9.35
N ASP A 35 -8.79 29.34 -10.23
CA ASP A 35 -10.10 29.89 -9.86
C ASP A 35 -11.07 28.81 -9.37
N GLU A 36 -11.53 28.91 -8.11
CA GLU A 36 -12.46 27.95 -7.50
C GLU A 36 -13.80 27.82 -8.24
N LYS A 37 -14.29 28.91 -8.84
CA LYS A 37 -15.59 28.92 -9.54
C LYS A 37 -15.51 28.19 -10.87
N LYS A 38 -14.39 28.35 -11.58
CA LYS A 38 -14.17 27.76 -12.91
C LYS A 38 -13.51 26.39 -12.86
N PHE A 39 -12.97 25.99 -11.71
CA PHE A 39 -12.15 24.80 -11.55
C PHE A 39 -12.77 23.53 -12.15
N LYS A 40 -14.02 23.23 -11.82
CA LYS A 40 -14.68 21.99 -12.28
C LYS A 40 -14.92 22.00 -13.80
N ASP A 41 -15.35 23.15 -14.32
CA ASP A 41 -15.60 23.31 -15.75
C ASP A 41 -14.28 23.21 -16.53
N GLU A 42 -13.22 23.83 -16.01
CA GLU A 42 -11.89 23.79 -16.62
C GLU A 42 -11.32 22.37 -16.66
N LEU A 43 -11.45 21.57 -15.58
CA LEU A 43 -11.03 20.16 -15.59
C LEU A 43 -11.78 19.33 -16.65
N THR A 44 -12.96 19.75 -17.06
CA THR A 44 -13.76 19.04 -18.08
C THR A 44 -13.36 19.47 -19.49
N GLN A 45 -13.08 20.75 -19.69
CA GLN A 45 -12.77 21.34 -21.01
C GLN A 45 -11.30 21.17 -21.40
N PHE A 46 -10.36 21.34 -20.45
CA PHE A 46 -8.93 21.31 -20.72
C PHE A 46 -8.35 19.92 -20.45
N LYS A 47 -8.48 19.01 -21.41
CA LYS A 47 -8.02 17.61 -21.27
C LYS A 47 -6.50 17.49 -21.39
N ILE A 48 -5.84 16.87 -20.42
CA ILE A 48 -4.36 16.69 -20.42
C ILE A 48 -3.87 15.41 -21.10
N THR A 49 -4.77 14.57 -21.59
CA THR A 49 -4.43 13.33 -22.30
C THR A 49 -3.68 13.63 -23.60
N GLU A 50 -2.85 12.70 -24.06
CA GLU A 50 -2.03 12.89 -25.27
C GLU A 50 -2.88 12.97 -26.56
N ASP A 51 -4.05 12.33 -26.58
CA ASP A 51 -5.01 12.31 -27.70
C ASP A 51 -5.82 13.61 -27.85
N SER A 52 -5.85 14.48 -26.85
CA SER A 52 -6.69 15.68 -26.88
C SER A 52 -6.12 16.81 -27.72
N GLU A 53 -4.82 16.75 -28.04
CA GLU A 53 -4.00 17.82 -28.64
C GLU A 53 -4.08 19.18 -27.92
N ALA A 54 -4.69 19.22 -26.72
CA ALA A 54 -4.93 20.46 -25.98
C ALA A 54 -3.62 21.08 -25.46
N ILE A 55 -2.58 20.26 -25.26
CA ILE A 55 -1.23 20.72 -24.91
C ILE A 55 -0.27 20.14 -25.95
N GLN A 56 0.47 21.02 -26.63
CA GLN A 56 1.45 20.63 -27.63
C GLN A 56 2.60 19.85 -26.96
N PRO A 57 3.12 18.76 -27.58
CA PRO A 57 4.16 17.93 -26.99
C PRO A 57 5.36 18.72 -26.46
N ASP A 58 5.87 19.66 -27.25
CA ASP A 58 7.02 20.53 -26.90
C ASP A 58 6.76 21.46 -25.72
N HIS A 59 5.48 21.69 -25.41
CA HIS A 59 5.09 22.54 -24.28
C HIS A 59 4.91 21.76 -22.99
N ARG A 60 4.69 20.44 -23.05
CA ARG A 60 4.30 19.62 -21.89
C ARG A 60 5.34 19.66 -20.77
N GLU A 61 6.62 19.62 -21.12
CA GLU A 61 7.74 19.69 -20.16
C GLU A 61 7.64 20.90 -19.23
N HIS A 62 7.12 22.02 -19.73
CA HIS A 62 7.00 23.27 -18.98
C HIS A 62 5.62 23.45 -18.33
N VAL A 63 4.55 22.97 -18.98
CA VAL A 63 3.16 23.22 -18.58
C VAL A 63 2.68 22.21 -17.53
N MET A 64 2.96 20.92 -17.74
CA MET A 64 2.52 19.86 -16.83
C MET A 64 3.06 20.05 -15.39
N PRO A 65 4.34 20.40 -15.16
CA PRO A 65 4.79 20.71 -13.81
C PRO A 65 4.00 21.82 -13.10
N LEU A 66 3.40 22.76 -13.83
CA LEU A 66 2.55 23.81 -13.26
C LEU A 66 1.17 23.27 -12.90
N ILE A 67 0.53 22.53 -13.82
CA ILE A 67 -0.76 21.87 -13.61
C ILE A 67 -0.68 20.96 -12.38
N LEU A 68 0.31 20.07 -12.31
CA LEU A 68 0.52 19.16 -11.18
C LEU A 68 0.66 19.93 -9.86
N ARG A 69 1.44 21.02 -9.82
CA ARG A 69 1.65 21.84 -8.61
C ARG A 69 0.40 22.59 -8.15
N ILE A 70 -0.45 23.03 -9.08
CA ILE A 70 -1.74 23.68 -8.81
C ILE A 70 -2.70 22.63 -8.24
N LEU A 71 -2.89 21.51 -8.95
CA LEU A 71 -3.82 20.44 -8.58
C LEU A 71 -3.45 19.79 -7.25
N TYR A 72 -2.16 19.54 -6.99
CA TYR A 72 -1.71 19.06 -5.68
C TYR A 72 -2.03 20.04 -4.55
N GLY A 73 -1.88 21.34 -4.79
CA GLY A 73 -2.28 22.38 -3.84
C GLY A 73 -3.78 22.30 -3.55
N LYS A 74 -4.62 22.23 -4.59
CA LYS A 74 -6.09 22.12 -4.47
C LYS A 74 -6.52 20.83 -3.76
N MET A 75 -5.83 19.72 -4.02
CA MET A 75 -6.11 18.41 -3.40
C MET A 75 -5.80 18.42 -1.90
N THR A 76 -4.73 19.10 -1.49
CA THR A 76 -4.27 19.10 -0.09
C THR A 76 -4.95 20.16 0.79
N THR A 77 -5.74 21.06 0.20
CA THR A 77 -6.60 21.99 0.93
C THR A 77 -7.62 21.19 1.72
N LYS A 78 -7.46 21.18 3.04
CA LYS A 78 -8.51 20.71 3.95
C LYS A 78 -9.65 21.72 3.85
N LEU A 79 -10.61 21.49 2.96
CA LEU A 79 -11.91 22.15 3.09
C LEU A 79 -12.41 21.74 4.48
N ALA A 80 -12.43 22.71 5.39
CA ALA A 80 -12.76 22.49 6.78
C ALA A 80 -14.12 21.80 6.85
N ALA A 81 -14.14 20.55 7.34
CA ALA A 81 -15.32 19.92 7.91
C ALA A 81 -16.64 20.14 7.16
N ASP A 82 -16.67 20.03 5.82
CA ASP A 82 -17.95 19.84 5.14
C ASP A 82 -18.43 18.44 5.51
N LYS A 83 -19.44 18.40 6.40
CA LYS A 83 -20.13 17.23 6.96
C LYS A 83 -20.74 16.28 5.90
N LYS A 84 -20.40 16.44 4.61
CA LYS A 84 -20.96 15.73 3.45
C LYS A 84 -19.90 15.33 2.40
N GLY A 85 -18.67 15.02 2.80
CA GLY A 85 -17.70 14.33 1.90
C GLY A 85 -17.15 15.15 0.71
N GLY A 86 -17.43 16.46 0.61
CA GLY A 86 -17.02 17.29 -0.53
C GLY A 86 -15.51 17.35 -0.79
N GLY A 87 -14.69 17.23 0.27
CA GLY A 87 -13.23 17.12 0.14
C GLY A 87 -12.78 15.83 -0.56
N GLN A 88 -13.48 14.71 -0.31
CA GLN A 88 -13.21 13.44 -0.97
C GLN A 88 -13.64 13.47 -2.44
N THR A 89 -14.81 14.07 -2.75
CA THR A 89 -15.27 14.25 -4.13
C THR A 89 -14.31 15.10 -4.94
N ARG A 90 -13.80 16.20 -4.37
CA ARG A 90 -12.81 17.05 -5.06
C ARG A 90 -11.51 16.30 -5.34
N ARG A 91 -11.03 15.53 -4.36
CA ARG A 91 -9.82 14.72 -4.50
C ARG A 91 -9.98 13.66 -5.58
N SER A 92 -11.11 12.95 -5.58
CA SER A 92 -11.47 11.98 -6.62
C SER A 92 -11.50 12.62 -8.02
N LEU A 93 -12.13 13.80 -8.15
CA LEU A 93 -12.16 14.54 -9.42
C LEU A 93 -10.76 14.90 -9.92
N ILE A 94 -9.88 15.38 -9.03
CA ILE A 94 -8.49 15.70 -9.36
C ILE A 94 -7.73 14.45 -9.78
N MET A 95 -7.86 13.34 -9.05
CA MET A 95 -7.15 12.11 -9.40
C MET A 95 -7.62 11.54 -10.72
N ARG A 96 -8.93 11.55 -10.99
CA ARG A 96 -9.49 11.15 -12.29
C ARG A 96 -9.03 12.05 -13.44
N TYR A 97 -8.84 13.35 -13.19
CA TYR A 97 -8.26 14.21 -14.22
C TYR A 97 -6.79 13.87 -14.46
N LEU A 98 -6.03 13.66 -13.39
CA LEU A 98 -4.62 13.29 -13.44
C LEU A 98 -4.35 11.91 -14.05
N SER A 99 -5.36 11.03 -14.15
CA SER A 99 -5.19 9.74 -14.84
C SER A 99 -5.00 9.89 -16.34
N GLY A 100 -5.19 11.10 -16.89
CA GLY A 100 -4.80 11.44 -18.25
C GLY A 100 -3.33 11.81 -18.42
N CYS A 101 -2.52 11.81 -17.35
CA CYS A 101 -1.08 12.00 -17.46
C CYS A 101 -0.40 10.78 -18.10
N ASN A 102 0.67 11.00 -18.84
CA ASN A 102 1.58 9.90 -19.18
C ASN A 102 2.42 9.48 -17.97
N GLU A 103 3.18 8.39 -18.13
CA GLU A 103 3.93 7.80 -17.04
C GLU A 103 5.01 8.73 -16.45
N ASN A 104 5.68 9.52 -17.28
CA ASN A 104 6.68 10.47 -16.83
C ASN A 104 6.06 11.57 -15.97
N GLU A 105 4.91 12.10 -16.39
CA GLU A 105 4.16 13.11 -15.65
C GLU A 105 3.59 12.55 -14.34
N LEU A 106 3.14 11.29 -14.36
CA LEU A 106 2.71 10.60 -13.14
C LEU A 106 3.88 10.43 -12.16
N LYS A 107 5.07 10.05 -12.64
CA LYS A 107 6.29 10.02 -11.83
C LYS A 107 6.59 11.40 -11.24
N MET A 108 6.48 12.46 -12.03
CA MET A 108 6.66 13.84 -11.53
C MET A 108 5.67 14.18 -10.44
N PHE A 109 4.41 13.73 -10.55
CA PHE A 109 3.41 13.91 -9.51
C PHE A 109 3.78 13.15 -8.24
N ILE A 110 4.19 11.89 -8.34
CA ILE A 110 4.62 11.05 -7.19
C ILE A 110 5.83 11.68 -6.49
N ASP A 111 6.89 12.00 -7.23
CA ASP A 111 8.09 12.68 -6.72
C ASP A 111 7.73 13.98 -5.97
N MET A 112 6.80 14.74 -6.55
CA MET A 112 6.34 16.00 -5.96
C MET A 112 5.52 15.77 -4.69
N ALA A 113 4.61 14.80 -4.71
CA ALA A 113 3.66 14.46 -3.65
C ALA A 113 4.35 13.84 -2.44
N PHE A 114 5.36 13.01 -2.68
CA PHE A 114 6.15 12.28 -1.69
C PHE A 114 7.57 12.80 -1.57
N SER A 115 7.79 14.10 -1.83
CA SER A 115 9.12 14.71 -1.77
C SER A 115 9.94 14.44 -0.49
N TYR A 116 9.28 14.18 0.65
CA TYR A 116 9.95 13.78 1.90
C TYR A 116 10.49 12.34 1.90
N LEU A 117 9.92 11.47 1.08
CA LEU A 117 10.27 10.06 0.94
C LEU A 117 10.91 9.73 -0.42
N LYS A 118 11.08 10.74 -1.29
CA LYS A 118 11.60 10.57 -2.65
C LYS A 118 12.95 9.85 -2.67
N GLN A 119 13.82 10.12 -1.70
CA GLN A 119 15.13 9.46 -1.60
C GLN A 119 15.03 7.93 -1.49
N TYR A 120 13.94 7.40 -0.94
CA TYR A 120 13.77 5.95 -0.77
C TYR A 120 13.33 5.25 -2.06
N MET A 121 12.81 5.98 -3.06
CA MET A 121 12.37 5.38 -4.33
C MET A 121 13.54 4.76 -5.12
N THR A 122 14.76 5.20 -4.86
CA THR A 122 15.98 4.72 -5.54
C THR A 122 16.82 3.77 -4.68
N ILE A 123 16.33 3.39 -3.50
CA ILE A 123 17.04 2.54 -2.53
C ILE A 123 16.40 1.15 -2.54
N GLU A 124 17.16 0.10 -2.25
CA GLU A 124 16.61 -1.24 -2.15
C GLU A 124 15.75 -1.42 -0.90
N PRO A 125 14.65 -2.20 -0.94
CA PRO A 125 13.70 -2.26 0.17
C PRO A 125 14.34 -2.63 1.53
N LYS A 126 15.21 -3.65 1.57
CA LYS A 126 15.88 -4.07 2.80
C LYS A 126 16.79 -2.96 3.37
N GLU A 127 17.41 -2.17 2.50
CA GLU A 127 18.20 -0.99 2.88
C GLU A 127 17.34 0.18 3.38
N ILE A 128 16.13 0.38 2.84
CA ILE A 128 15.16 1.36 3.37
C ILE A 128 14.86 1.05 4.83
N TYR A 129 14.57 -0.22 5.14
CA TYR A 129 14.30 -0.64 6.51
C TYR A 129 15.51 -0.41 7.43
N ALA A 130 16.68 -0.90 7.04
CA ALA A 130 17.90 -0.77 7.83
C ALA A 130 18.29 0.70 8.06
N SER A 131 18.23 1.53 7.01
CA SER A 131 18.59 2.95 7.09
C SER A 131 17.65 3.72 8.02
N ILE A 132 16.35 3.47 7.97
CA ILE A 132 15.39 4.14 8.86
C ILE A 132 15.60 3.66 10.30
N LEU A 133 15.72 2.36 10.52
CA LEU A 133 15.89 1.80 11.86
C LEU A 133 17.15 2.35 12.55
N ASN A 134 18.28 2.35 11.84
CA ASN A 134 19.58 2.79 12.38
C ASN A 134 19.67 4.31 12.61
N ASN A 135 18.97 5.12 11.82
CA ASN A 135 19.04 6.59 11.90
C ASN A 135 17.85 7.22 12.65
N THR A 136 17.02 6.42 13.33
CA THR A 136 15.85 6.96 14.02
C THR A 136 16.24 7.74 15.28
N ASP A 137 16.02 9.06 15.25
CA ASP A 137 16.00 9.90 16.45
C ASP A 137 14.55 10.09 16.93
N LEU A 138 14.24 9.54 18.10
CA LEU A 138 12.93 9.64 18.74
C LEU A 138 12.48 11.09 19.00
N LYS A 139 13.41 12.05 19.09
CA LYS A 139 13.11 13.47 19.28
C LYS A 139 12.68 14.17 18.00
N SER A 140 13.01 13.63 16.83
CA SER A 140 12.74 14.24 15.52
C SER A 140 12.01 13.30 14.55
N VAL A 141 11.22 12.36 15.07
CA VAL A 141 10.46 11.42 14.23
C VAL A 141 9.40 12.11 13.38
N THR A 142 9.09 11.50 12.24
CA THR A 142 7.97 11.94 11.41
C THR A 142 6.67 11.88 12.22
N THR A 143 5.95 13.00 12.30
CA THR A 143 4.73 13.06 13.12
C THR A 143 3.65 12.10 12.60
N PRO A 144 2.78 11.55 13.48
CA PRO A 144 1.83 10.53 13.08
C PRO A 144 0.80 11.06 12.09
N GLY A 145 0.40 12.32 12.24
CA GLY A 145 -0.49 12.98 11.28
C GLY A 145 0.11 13.11 9.88
N LYS A 146 1.44 13.31 9.78
CA LYS A 146 2.15 13.36 8.49
C LYS A 146 2.25 11.97 7.87
N LEU A 147 2.63 10.95 8.65
CA LEU A 147 2.65 9.55 8.19
C LEU A 147 1.27 9.09 7.71
N HIS A 148 0.22 9.35 8.50
CA HIS A 148 -1.16 9.03 8.13
C HIS A 148 -1.57 9.73 6.83
N SER A 149 -1.21 11.02 6.66
CA SER A 149 -1.52 11.75 5.44
C SER A 149 -0.77 11.19 4.22
N MET A 150 0.48 10.76 4.38
CA MET A 150 1.25 10.13 3.31
C MET A 150 0.67 8.78 2.95
N LEU A 151 0.31 7.95 3.94
CA LEU A 151 -0.28 6.64 3.73
C LEU A 151 -1.64 6.73 3.01
N ASN A 152 -2.48 7.69 3.42
CA ASN A 152 -3.73 7.99 2.70
C ASN A 152 -3.50 8.55 1.30
N LEU A 153 -2.37 9.23 1.06
CA LEU A 153 -2.00 9.66 -0.28
C LEU A 153 -1.56 8.50 -1.14
N PHE A 154 -0.75 7.61 -0.58
CA PHE A 154 -0.32 6.38 -1.21
C PHE A 154 -1.52 5.53 -1.63
N ASP A 155 -2.48 5.28 -0.73
CA ASP A 155 -3.66 4.45 -1.06
C ASP A 155 -4.49 5.02 -2.21
N VAL A 156 -4.65 6.34 -2.30
CA VAL A 156 -5.39 6.97 -3.40
C VAL A 156 -4.59 6.99 -4.70
N VAL A 157 -3.28 7.23 -4.65
CA VAL A 157 -2.42 7.14 -5.85
C VAL A 157 -2.43 5.72 -6.40
N ARG A 158 -2.35 4.71 -5.52
CA ARG A 158 -2.52 3.28 -5.85
C ARG A 158 -3.86 3.02 -6.53
N GLU A 159 -4.96 3.49 -5.95
CA GLU A 159 -6.32 3.26 -6.46
C GLU A 159 -6.54 3.85 -7.86
N TYR A 160 -6.06 5.07 -8.11
CA TYR A 160 -6.34 5.77 -9.37
C TYR A 160 -5.31 5.51 -10.47
N PHE A 161 -4.05 5.26 -10.09
CA PHE A 161 -2.95 5.21 -11.05
C PHE A 161 -2.25 3.86 -11.10
N GLY A 162 -2.49 2.99 -10.12
CA GLY A 162 -1.80 1.71 -9.97
C GLY A 162 -1.77 0.87 -11.24
N GLY A 163 -2.94 0.63 -11.84
CA GLY A 163 -3.06 -0.20 -13.04
C GLY A 163 -2.46 0.39 -14.32
N TYR A 164 -2.00 1.65 -14.29
CA TYR A 164 -1.39 2.33 -15.44
C TYR A 164 0.13 2.48 -15.30
N MET A 165 0.70 2.21 -14.12
CA MET A 165 2.15 2.27 -13.90
C MET A 165 2.79 1.03 -14.52
N LYS A 166 3.90 1.20 -15.25
CA LYS A 166 4.73 0.04 -15.59
C LYS A 166 5.47 -0.44 -14.35
N ASP A 167 5.97 -1.67 -14.42
CA ASP A 167 6.60 -2.37 -13.30
C ASP A 167 7.69 -1.55 -12.60
N GLN A 168 8.53 -0.83 -13.37
CA GLN A 168 9.58 0.01 -12.80
C GLN A 168 9.00 1.12 -11.90
N LEU A 169 8.05 1.91 -12.40
CA LEU A 169 7.46 3.00 -11.61
C LEU A 169 6.62 2.46 -10.46
N LEU A 170 5.93 1.33 -10.67
CA LEU A 170 5.14 0.68 -9.63
C LEU A 170 6.02 0.20 -8.46
N SER A 171 7.15 -0.42 -8.77
CA SER A 171 8.14 -0.85 -7.76
C SER A 171 8.75 0.36 -7.03
N GLU A 172 9.15 1.41 -7.75
CA GLU A 172 9.61 2.67 -7.15
C GLU A 172 8.54 3.30 -6.24
N PHE A 173 7.27 3.21 -6.63
CA PHE A 173 6.15 3.72 -5.85
C PHE A 173 5.94 2.91 -4.56
N PHE A 174 6.05 1.57 -4.59
CA PHE A 174 5.91 0.73 -3.40
C PHE A 174 7.00 0.99 -2.35
N LYS A 175 8.20 1.42 -2.76
CA LYS A 175 9.28 1.84 -1.85
C LYS A 175 8.85 2.99 -0.90
N ILE A 176 7.90 3.83 -1.31
CA ILE A 176 7.28 4.84 -0.43
C ILE A 176 6.50 4.17 0.71
N PHE A 177 5.73 3.11 0.41
CA PHE A 177 4.97 2.36 1.41
C PHE A 177 5.90 1.68 2.42
N TYR A 178 6.98 1.06 1.94
CA TYR A 178 7.99 0.43 2.81
C TYR A 178 8.69 1.46 3.72
N ALA A 179 8.99 2.65 3.21
CA ALA A 179 9.54 3.73 4.01
C ALA A 179 8.58 4.20 5.11
N ILE A 180 7.27 4.34 4.81
CA ILE A 180 6.25 4.67 5.81
C ILE A 180 6.16 3.57 6.87
N CYS A 181 6.17 2.30 6.46
CA CYS A 181 6.10 1.16 7.37
C CYS A 181 7.30 1.09 8.30
N SER A 182 8.50 1.27 7.75
CA SER A 182 9.76 1.30 8.50
C SER A 182 9.79 2.45 9.52
N ASN A 183 9.23 3.63 9.18
CA ASN A 183 9.17 4.78 10.09
C ASN A 183 8.39 4.46 11.37
N PHE A 184 7.16 3.94 11.26
CA PHE A 184 6.40 3.62 12.47
C PHE A 184 6.91 2.34 13.15
N ALA A 185 7.48 1.39 12.41
CA ALA A 185 8.06 0.18 12.97
C ALA A 185 9.23 0.53 13.90
N SER A 186 10.13 1.41 13.45
CA SER A 186 11.26 1.89 14.26
C SER A 186 10.83 2.56 15.58
N VAL A 187 9.78 3.39 15.53
CA VAL A 187 9.19 3.97 16.75
C VAL A 187 8.62 2.89 17.66
N LEU A 188 7.95 1.88 17.09
CA LEU A 188 7.38 0.77 17.85
C LEU A 188 8.43 -0.21 18.39
N SER A 189 9.63 -0.28 17.82
CA SER A 189 10.76 -1.02 18.40
C SER A 189 11.30 -0.36 19.67
N ASN A 190 10.91 0.88 19.96
CA ASN A 190 11.32 1.66 21.12
C ASN A 190 10.14 2.01 22.04
N ILE A 191 9.15 1.12 22.19
CA ILE A 191 7.92 1.39 22.95
C ILE A 191 8.15 1.94 24.36
N ASP A 192 9.20 1.50 25.06
CA ASP A 192 9.48 1.91 26.45
C ASP A 192 9.95 3.36 26.55
N LYS A 193 10.44 3.93 25.44
CA LYS A 193 10.95 5.31 25.37
C LYS A 193 9.95 6.28 24.75
N VAL A 194 8.76 5.79 24.35
CA VAL A 194 7.77 6.54 23.58
C VAL A 194 6.48 6.67 24.39
N HIS A 195 5.90 7.87 24.40
CA HIS A 195 4.66 8.12 25.11
C HIS A 195 3.52 7.19 24.61
N VAL A 196 2.75 6.62 25.54
CA VAL A 196 1.70 5.60 25.26
C VAL A 196 0.72 6.02 24.17
N SER A 197 0.30 7.29 24.16
CA SER A 197 -0.59 7.80 23.10
C SER A 197 0.03 7.72 21.70
N TYR A 198 1.34 7.93 21.57
CA TYR A 198 2.06 7.81 20.31
C TYR A 198 2.14 6.35 19.86
N VAL A 199 2.44 5.44 20.79
CA VAL A 199 2.45 3.99 20.54
C VAL A 199 1.09 3.53 20.00
N LYS A 200 -0.02 4.00 20.59
CA LYS A 200 -1.38 3.69 20.11
C LYS A 200 -1.60 4.16 18.68
N VAL A 201 -1.17 5.37 18.34
CA VAL A 201 -1.31 5.90 16.96
C VAL A 201 -0.44 5.13 15.97
N MET A 202 0.79 4.75 16.34
CA MET A 202 1.66 3.94 15.46
C MET A 202 1.10 2.52 15.25
N LYS A 203 0.49 1.90 16.26
CA LYS A 203 -0.24 0.63 16.10
C LYS A 203 -1.42 0.77 15.14
N ASN A 204 -2.18 1.87 15.23
CA ASN A 204 -3.26 2.13 14.29
C ASN A 204 -2.75 2.33 12.85
N LEU A 205 -1.60 2.99 12.67
CA LEU A 205 -0.94 3.12 11.38
C LEU A 205 -0.54 1.75 10.83
N ARG A 206 0.01 0.85 11.66
CA ARG A 206 0.29 -0.54 11.26
C ARG A 206 -0.97 -1.26 10.76
N THR A 207 -2.08 -1.16 11.50
CA THR A 207 -3.36 -1.78 11.09
C THR A 207 -3.87 -1.23 9.75
N LEU A 208 -3.75 0.08 9.54
CA LEU A 208 -4.10 0.71 8.26
C LEU A 208 -3.17 0.24 7.13
N SER A 209 -1.86 0.17 7.38
CA SER A 209 -0.89 -0.36 6.41
C SER A 209 -1.16 -1.81 6.05
N ILE A 210 -1.54 -2.68 6.99
CA ILE A 210 -1.93 -4.06 6.70
C ILE A 210 -3.17 -4.11 5.79
N SER A 211 -4.13 -3.22 6.03
CA SER A 211 -5.33 -3.14 5.20
C SER A 211 -4.97 -2.69 3.77
N ILE A 212 -4.08 -1.72 3.63
CA ILE A 212 -3.58 -1.26 2.32
C ILE A 212 -2.75 -2.36 1.64
N LEU A 213 -1.91 -3.08 2.39
CA LEU A 213 -1.14 -4.21 1.89
C LEU A 213 -2.04 -5.28 1.29
N GLY A 214 -3.15 -5.60 1.96
CA GLY A 214 -4.16 -6.50 1.38
C GLY A 214 -4.65 -6.03 0.02
N LYS A 215 -4.96 -4.72 -0.11
CA LYS A 215 -5.35 -4.14 -1.40
C LYS A 215 -4.21 -4.08 -2.43
N LEU A 216 -2.94 -4.16 -2.03
CA LEU A 216 -1.82 -4.27 -2.96
C LEU A 216 -1.74 -5.68 -3.53
N PHE A 217 -1.79 -6.71 -2.68
CA PHE A 217 -1.81 -8.10 -3.12
C PHE A 217 -3.03 -8.45 -3.99
N ASP A 218 -4.18 -7.86 -3.67
CA ASP A 218 -5.44 -8.03 -4.41
C ASP A 218 -5.43 -7.29 -5.76
N HIS A 219 -4.98 -6.03 -5.81
CA HIS A 219 -5.00 -5.24 -7.04
C HIS A 219 -3.87 -5.59 -8.01
N PHE A 220 -2.73 -6.07 -7.51
CA PHE A 220 -1.54 -6.35 -8.29
C PHE A 220 -1.19 -7.84 -8.23
N GLU A 221 -2.15 -8.69 -8.55
CA GLU A 221 -2.02 -10.15 -8.48
C GLU A 221 -0.84 -10.69 -9.31
N LYS A 222 -0.49 -10.01 -10.41
CA LYS A 222 0.62 -10.38 -11.30
C LYS A 222 1.97 -9.81 -10.90
N TYR A 223 2.03 -8.92 -9.91
CA TYR A 223 3.29 -8.32 -9.46
C TYR A 223 4.22 -9.37 -8.83
N VAL A 224 5.48 -9.35 -9.24
CA VAL A 224 6.50 -10.29 -8.77
C VAL A 224 7.20 -9.68 -7.55
N TRP A 225 6.68 -10.01 -6.36
CA TRP A 225 7.25 -9.53 -5.10
C TRP A 225 8.66 -10.09 -4.89
N SER A 226 9.63 -9.20 -4.67
CA SER A 226 11.01 -9.57 -4.39
C SER A 226 11.23 -9.97 -2.93
N LYS A 227 12.32 -10.70 -2.67
CA LYS A 227 12.72 -11.13 -1.31
C LYS A 227 12.88 -9.95 -0.36
N ASP A 228 13.45 -8.84 -0.84
CA ASP A 228 13.69 -7.65 -0.04
C ASP A 228 12.37 -6.93 0.31
N GLU A 229 11.43 -6.84 -0.63
CA GLU A 229 10.10 -6.28 -0.35
C GLU A 229 9.35 -7.10 0.70
N LEU A 230 9.36 -8.42 0.53
CA LEU A 230 8.76 -9.35 1.48
C LEU A 230 9.42 -9.23 2.84
N PHE A 231 10.76 -9.15 2.92
CA PHE A 231 11.48 -8.95 4.17
C PHE A 231 10.94 -7.73 4.93
N VAL A 232 10.84 -6.56 4.28
CA VAL A 232 10.34 -5.34 4.94
C VAL A 232 8.88 -5.50 5.38
N ILE A 233 8.03 -6.09 4.54
CA ILE A 233 6.62 -6.37 4.88
C ILE A 233 6.54 -7.20 6.15
N PHE A 234 7.29 -8.29 6.20
CA PHE A 234 7.27 -9.23 7.31
C PHE A 234 7.79 -8.60 8.60
N GLU A 235 8.95 -7.95 8.56
CA GLU A 235 9.56 -7.26 9.71
C GLU A 235 8.67 -6.15 10.28
N THR A 236 8.06 -5.33 9.42
CA THR A 236 7.34 -4.13 9.88
C THR A 236 5.86 -4.36 10.21
N LEU A 237 5.21 -5.30 9.52
CA LEU A 237 3.75 -5.50 9.58
C LEU A 237 3.34 -6.85 10.15
N ILE A 238 4.04 -7.94 9.80
CA ILE A 238 3.58 -9.32 10.07
C ILE A 238 4.15 -9.82 11.40
N TRP A 239 5.48 -9.95 11.51
CA TRP A 239 6.19 -10.46 12.68
C TRP A 239 5.81 -9.81 14.00
N PRO A 240 5.62 -8.47 14.10
CA PRO A 240 5.21 -7.85 15.36
C PRO A 240 3.83 -8.32 15.88
N LEU A 241 3.00 -8.93 15.02
CA LEU A 241 1.63 -9.32 15.33
C LEU A 241 1.45 -10.85 15.46
N ILE A 242 2.29 -11.65 14.80
CA ILE A 242 2.18 -13.12 14.80
C ILE A 242 2.15 -13.73 16.22
N PRO A 243 3.05 -13.35 17.16
CA PRO A 243 3.04 -13.93 18.50
C PRO A 243 1.73 -13.69 19.26
N ARG A 244 0.98 -12.64 18.88
CA ARG A 244 -0.23 -12.18 19.56
C ARG A 244 -1.52 -12.63 18.88
N LEU A 245 -1.42 -13.18 17.67
CA LEU A 245 -2.57 -13.53 16.83
C LEU A 245 -3.60 -14.40 17.56
N HIS A 246 -3.14 -15.41 18.29
CA HIS A 246 -3.99 -16.40 18.94
C HIS A 246 -4.83 -15.86 20.11
N PHE A 247 -4.51 -14.69 20.66
CA PHE A 247 -5.33 -14.06 21.71
C PHE A 247 -5.96 -12.73 21.27
N GLU A 248 -5.29 -11.93 20.43
CA GLU A 248 -5.89 -10.70 19.87
C GLU A 248 -6.94 -11.02 18.79
N GLY A 249 -6.82 -12.15 18.10
CA GLY A 249 -7.71 -12.57 17.01
C GLY A 249 -8.94 -13.36 17.44
N VAL A 250 -9.14 -13.62 18.73
CA VAL A 250 -10.21 -14.52 19.25
C VAL A 250 -11.60 -13.96 18.99
N HIS A 251 -11.77 -12.64 19.04
CA HIS A 251 -13.10 -12.03 19.04
C HIS A 251 -13.66 -11.72 17.65
N ASN A 252 -12.82 -11.22 16.74
CA ASN A 252 -13.23 -10.78 15.40
C ASN A 252 -12.07 -10.93 14.40
N PRO A 253 -12.34 -11.15 13.10
CA PRO A 253 -11.31 -11.18 12.08
C PRO A 253 -10.49 -9.88 12.04
N THR A 254 -9.22 -9.99 12.42
CA THR A 254 -8.27 -8.86 12.44
C THR A 254 -7.87 -8.45 11.03
N ALA A 255 -7.26 -7.26 10.88
CA ALA A 255 -6.69 -6.86 9.59
C ALA A 255 -5.65 -7.87 9.08
N LEU A 256 -4.89 -8.49 9.99
CA LEU A 256 -3.90 -9.52 9.66
C LEU A 256 -4.56 -10.81 9.12
N LEU A 257 -5.64 -11.27 9.75
CA LEU A 257 -6.39 -12.44 9.24
C LEU A 257 -7.03 -12.17 7.88
N LYS A 258 -7.53 -10.95 7.67
CA LYS A 258 -8.07 -10.54 6.36
C LYS A 258 -6.98 -10.53 5.28
N LEU A 259 -5.76 -10.08 5.62
CA LEU A 259 -4.61 -10.16 4.71
C LEU A 259 -4.29 -11.61 4.35
N PHE A 260 -4.23 -12.51 5.34
CA PHE A 260 -3.99 -13.93 5.07
C PHE A 260 -5.08 -14.54 4.18
N ASN A 261 -6.34 -14.15 4.40
CA ASN A 261 -7.43 -14.61 3.54
C ASN A 261 -7.28 -14.14 2.09
N ILE A 262 -6.76 -12.92 1.86
CA ILE A 262 -6.42 -12.43 0.51
C ILE A 262 -5.30 -13.28 -0.09
N TRP A 263 -4.25 -13.59 0.68
CA TRP A 263 -3.18 -14.48 0.19
C TRP A 263 -3.70 -15.87 -0.17
N CYS A 264 -4.68 -16.40 0.55
CA CYS A 264 -5.28 -17.69 0.22
C CYS A 264 -6.07 -17.68 -1.10
N GLN A 265 -6.47 -16.51 -1.63
CA GLN A 265 -7.24 -16.40 -2.88
C GLN A 265 -6.37 -16.58 -4.13
N ASN A 266 -5.04 -16.52 -4.02
CA ASN A 266 -4.13 -16.70 -5.15
C ASN A 266 -3.00 -17.69 -4.75
N PRO A 267 -2.90 -18.87 -5.40
CA PRO A 267 -1.90 -19.89 -5.07
C PRO A 267 -0.44 -19.41 -5.10
N ARG A 268 -0.11 -18.40 -5.91
CA ARG A 268 1.24 -17.81 -5.96
C ARG A 268 1.70 -17.24 -4.62
N TYR A 269 0.76 -16.87 -3.75
CA TYR A 269 1.03 -16.33 -2.41
C TYR A 269 1.17 -17.41 -1.33
N TYR A 270 0.97 -18.70 -1.64
CA TYR A 270 0.98 -19.75 -0.61
C TYR A 270 2.36 -19.92 0.04
N VAL A 271 3.44 -19.63 -0.69
CA VAL A 271 4.81 -19.60 -0.17
C VAL A 271 4.96 -18.63 1.03
N LEU A 272 4.13 -17.60 1.11
CA LEU A 272 4.18 -16.63 2.20
C LEU A 272 3.82 -17.28 3.54
N PHE A 273 2.97 -18.31 3.56
CA PHE A 273 2.56 -19.01 4.78
C PHE A 273 3.65 -19.88 5.40
N VAL A 274 4.65 -20.28 4.61
CA VAL A 274 5.84 -21.02 5.07
C VAL A 274 7.06 -20.13 5.22
N THR A 275 6.90 -18.82 5.05
CA THR A 275 7.95 -17.86 5.36
C THR A 275 8.24 -17.87 6.86
N CYS A 276 9.52 -17.82 7.23
CA CYS A 276 9.97 -17.72 8.61
C CYS A 276 11.00 -16.59 8.78
N SER A 277 11.26 -16.18 10.03
CA SER A 277 12.31 -15.19 10.31
C SER A 277 13.70 -15.78 10.04
N GLU A 278 14.60 -14.94 9.53
CA GLU A 278 16.03 -15.29 9.35
C GLU A 278 16.73 -15.56 10.69
N GLU A 279 16.22 -15.01 11.80
CA GLU A 279 16.80 -15.12 13.14
C GLU A 279 16.17 -16.23 13.98
N ASP A 280 14.87 -16.49 13.80
CA ASP A 280 14.10 -17.48 14.55
C ASP A 280 13.12 -18.22 13.63
N SER A 281 13.47 -19.44 13.24
CA SER A 281 12.61 -20.28 12.40
C SER A 281 11.28 -20.66 13.06
N SER A 282 11.14 -20.53 14.38
CA SER A 282 9.86 -20.77 15.06
C SER A 282 8.83 -19.67 14.77
N LEU A 283 9.29 -18.47 14.42
CA LEU A 283 8.43 -17.36 14.02
C LEU A 283 7.91 -17.58 12.60
N SER A 284 6.70 -18.13 12.52
CA SER A 284 6.01 -18.47 11.28
C SER A 284 4.48 -18.27 11.43
N ILE A 285 3.77 -18.22 10.31
CA ILE A 285 2.34 -17.86 10.29
C ILE A 285 1.43 -18.99 10.76
N LEU A 286 1.65 -20.21 10.24
CA LEU A 286 0.70 -21.31 10.41
C LEU A 286 0.51 -21.75 11.86
N PRO A 287 1.54 -21.96 12.71
CA PRO A 287 1.32 -22.46 14.06
C PRO A 287 0.43 -21.54 14.93
N PRO A 288 0.64 -20.21 14.98
CA PRO A 288 -0.28 -19.31 15.69
C PRO A 288 -1.68 -19.22 15.08
N LEU A 289 -1.81 -19.36 13.75
CA LEU A 289 -3.10 -19.41 13.05
C LEU A 289 -3.91 -20.65 13.46
N PHE A 290 -3.28 -21.82 13.51
CA PHE A 290 -3.93 -23.06 13.95
C PHE A 290 -4.20 -23.09 15.45
N LYS A 291 -3.35 -22.46 16.27
CA LYS A 291 -3.65 -22.24 17.69
C LYS A 291 -4.90 -21.38 17.88
N LEU A 292 -5.09 -20.35 17.04
CA LEU A 292 -6.31 -19.54 17.05
C LEU A 292 -7.54 -20.38 16.64
N LEU A 293 -7.40 -21.24 15.64
CA LEU A 293 -8.46 -22.14 15.16
C LEU A 293 -8.94 -23.11 16.25
N THR A 294 -8.03 -23.71 17.02
CA THR A 294 -8.36 -24.72 18.04
C THR A 294 -8.78 -24.12 19.39
N THR A 295 -8.59 -22.81 19.60
CA THR A 295 -8.97 -22.13 20.84
C THR A 295 -10.48 -22.09 21.02
N LEU A 296 -10.99 -22.66 22.12
CA LEU A 296 -12.44 -22.81 22.38
C LEU A 296 -13.20 -21.48 22.47
N LYS A 297 -12.52 -20.39 22.84
CA LYS A 297 -13.12 -19.06 22.96
C LYS A 297 -13.21 -18.30 21.63
N THR A 298 -12.65 -18.84 20.55
CA THR A 298 -12.60 -18.18 19.26
C THR A 298 -13.99 -18.03 18.67
N ALA A 299 -14.33 -16.80 18.28
CA ALA A 299 -15.63 -16.46 17.76
C ALA A 299 -15.91 -17.21 16.44
N PRO A 300 -17.17 -17.62 16.18
CA PRO A 300 -17.52 -18.40 14.98
C PRO A 300 -17.09 -17.74 13.67
N GLY A 301 -17.17 -16.41 13.56
CA GLY A 301 -16.75 -15.67 12.37
C GLY A 301 -15.25 -15.77 12.09
N VAL A 302 -14.41 -15.87 13.12
CA VAL A 302 -12.96 -16.09 13.00
C VAL A 302 -12.69 -17.52 12.57
N VAL A 303 -13.33 -18.50 13.21
CA VAL A 303 -13.19 -19.92 12.84
C VAL A 303 -13.61 -20.14 11.39
N ASN A 304 -14.74 -19.59 10.95
CA ASN A 304 -15.22 -19.71 9.57
C ASN A 304 -14.24 -19.10 8.57
N MET A 305 -13.64 -17.95 8.85
CA MET A 305 -12.61 -17.36 7.98
C MET A 305 -11.37 -18.25 7.88
N ILE A 306 -10.94 -18.88 8.99
CA ILE A 306 -9.78 -19.79 8.94
C ILE A 306 -10.12 -21.07 8.17
N LEU A 307 -11.32 -21.61 8.31
CA LEU A 307 -11.76 -22.77 7.53
C LEU A 307 -11.88 -22.44 6.04
N ASP A 308 -12.38 -21.26 5.68
CA ASP A 308 -12.40 -20.75 4.29
C ASP A 308 -10.98 -20.60 3.71
N MET A 309 -10.02 -20.11 4.51
CA MET A 309 -8.59 -20.11 4.12
C MET A 309 -8.06 -21.52 3.86
N ILE A 310 -8.37 -22.47 4.73
CA ILE A 310 -7.96 -23.87 4.59
C ILE A 310 -8.57 -24.48 3.33
N GLU A 311 -9.86 -24.26 3.08
CA GLU A 311 -10.55 -24.75 1.88
C GLU A 311 -9.86 -24.23 0.60
N LYS A 312 -9.54 -22.94 0.53
CA LYS A 312 -8.83 -22.36 -0.60
C LYS A 312 -7.45 -22.97 -0.79
N LEU A 313 -6.65 -23.09 0.28
CA LEU A 313 -5.34 -23.73 0.24
C LEU A 313 -5.41 -25.18 -0.30
N LEU A 314 -6.51 -25.87 -0.06
CA LEU A 314 -6.71 -27.25 -0.54
C LEU A 314 -7.22 -27.31 -1.97
N THR A 315 -8.03 -26.35 -2.42
CA THR A 315 -8.85 -26.49 -3.64
C THR A 315 -8.41 -25.61 -4.80
N LEU A 316 -7.83 -24.44 -4.54
CA LEU A 316 -7.41 -23.55 -5.62
C LEU A 316 -6.12 -24.06 -6.29
N VAL A 317 -6.08 -23.87 -7.60
CA VAL A 317 -4.95 -24.20 -8.48
C VAL A 317 -4.57 -22.96 -9.26
N GLU A 318 -3.32 -22.88 -9.69
CA GLU A 318 -2.85 -21.75 -10.50
C GLU A 318 -3.57 -21.73 -11.85
N ASP A 319 -4.00 -20.54 -12.26
CA ASP A 319 -4.59 -20.33 -13.57
C ASP A 319 -3.55 -20.58 -14.66
N GLU A 320 -3.97 -21.24 -15.76
CA GLU A 320 -3.08 -21.57 -16.87
C GLU A 320 -2.41 -20.32 -17.48
N GLU A 321 -3.13 -19.19 -17.49
CA GLU A 321 -2.63 -17.90 -17.99
C GLU A 321 -1.53 -17.28 -17.11
N ASP A 322 -1.41 -17.73 -15.86
CA ASP A 322 -0.45 -17.20 -14.89
C ASP A 322 0.83 -18.05 -14.79
N LYS A 323 0.91 -19.17 -15.52
CA LYS A 323 2.09 -20.08 -15.50
C LYS A 323 3.38 -19.45 -16.01
N ASP A 324 3.26 -18.44 -16.88
CA ASP A 324 4.41 -17.70 -17.41
C ASP A 324 4.92 -16.63 -16.43
N ILE A 325 4.15 -16.33 -15.38
CA ILE A 325 4.55 -15.34 -14.37
C ILE A 325 5.53 -16.00 -13.40
N PRO A 326 6.69 -15.37 -13.12
CA PRO A 326 7.63 -15.91 -12.15
C PRO A 326 6.99 -16.20 -10.78
N ASN A 327 7.39 -17.34 -10.22
CA ASN A 327 7.02 -17.73 -8.87
C ASN A 327 7.59 -16.72 -7.86
N ILE A 328 6.79 -16.46 -6.82
CA ILE A 328 7.24 -15.61 -5.72
C ILE A 328 8.20 -16.43 -4.87
N GLU A 329 9.39 -15.88 -4.63
CA GLU A 329 10.37 -16.45 -3.72
C GLU A 329 10.42 -15.63 -2.44
N SER A 330 10.26 -16.29 -1.29
CA SER A 330 10.44 -15.64 0.00
C SER A 330 11.92 -15.53 0.39
N PHE A 331 12.24 -14.60 1.29
CA PHE A 331 13.59 -14.40 1.81
C PHE A 331 14.08 -15.57 2.67
N CYS A 332 13.18 -16.25 3.39
CA CYS A 332 13.48 -17.45 4.17
C CYS A 332 12.23 -18.32 4.30
N THR A 333 12.35 -19.64 4.16
CA THR A 333 11.21 -20.58 4.22
C THR A 333 11.49 -21.79 5.10
N LEU A 334 10.42 -22.27 5.74
CA LEU A 334 10.41 -23.57 6.39
C LEU A 334 10.50 -24.68 5.34
N LYS A 335 11.16 -25.77 5.70
CA LYS A 335 11.16 -26.98 4.88
C LYS A 335 9.75 -27.55 4.82
N VAL A 336 9.22 -27.68 3.61
CA VAL A 336 7.96 -28.37 3.35
C VAL A 336 8.32 -29.79 2.95
N GLU A 337 7.86 -30.78 3.72
CA GLU A 337 8.11 -32.18 3.41
C GLU A 337 7.51 -32.52 2.04
N THR A 338 8.36 -33.01 1.14
CA THR A 338 7.94 -33.57 -0.13
C THR A 338 7.37 -34.95 0.14
N VAL A 339 6.06 -35.04 0.36
CA VAL A 339 5.39 -36.34 0.27
C VAL A 339 5.51 -36.79 -1.18
N ASP A 340 6.09 -37.97 -1.43
CA ASP A 340 6.28 -38.61 -2.75
C ASP A 340 4.96 -38.90 -3.51
N LYS A 341 3.83 -38.37 -3.04
CA LYS A 341 2.56 -38.36 -3.77
C LYS A 341 2.58 -37.20 -4.75
N SER A 342 2.74 -37.53 -6.03
CA SER A 342 2.77 -36.61 -7.18
C SER A 342 1.55 -35.70 -7.33
N ASP A 343 0.48 -35.91 -6.57
CA ASP A 343 -0.85 -35.41 -6.91
C ASP A 343 -1.43 -34.35 -5.95
N ILE A 344 -0.65 -33.83 -4.98
CA ILE A 344 -1.15 -32.80 -4.05
C ILE A 344 -0.54 -31.42 -4.32
N ASN A 345 -1.39 -30.39 -4.33
CA ASN A 345 -0.98 -29.00 -4.53
C ASN A 345 -0.14 -28.48 -3.34
N PHE A 346 0.56 -27.36 -3.56
CA PHE A 346 1.45 -26.79 -2.53
C PHE A 346 0.70 -26.41 -1.24
N GLY A 347 -0.50 -25.85 -1.35
CA GLY A 347 -1.33 -25.49 -0.19
C GLY A 347 -1.69 -26.70 0.67
N SER A 348 -1.96 -27.86 0.06
CA SER A 348 -2.16 -29.12 0.76
C SER A 348 -0.90 -29.58 1.51
N LYS A 349 0.28 -29.45 0.89
CA LYS A 349 1.56 -29.84 1.51
C LYS A 349 1.84 -29.06 2.79
N ILE A 350 1.61 -27.75 2.79
CA ILE A 350 1.88 -26.90 3.97
C ILE A 350 0.89 -27.12 5.12
N LEU A 351 -0.28 -27.72 4.83
CA LEU A 351 -1.30 -28.04 5.84
C LEU A 351 -1.06 -29.39 6.55
N ILE A 352 -0.22 -30.27 6.01
CA ILE A 352 0.03 -31.61 6.56
C ILE A 352 0.40 -31.59 8.06
N PRO A 353 1.35 -30.75 8.52
CA PRO A 353 1.71 -30.70 9.94
C PRO A 353 0.57 -30.23 10.85
N HIS A 354 -0.47 -29.62 10.28
CA HIS A 354 -1.58 -29.01 11.00
C HIS A 354 -2.90 -29.80 10.89
N LEU A 355 -2.91 -30.93 10.17
CA LEU A 355 -4.08 -31.82 10.04
C LEU A 355 -4.72 -32.20 11.39
N PRO A 356 -3.98 -32.50 12.48
CA PRO A 356 -4.60 -32.81 13.77
C PRO A 356 -5.51 -31.68 14.29
N SER A 357 -5.09 -30.42 14.11
CA SER A 357 -5.86 -29.24 14.52
C SER A 357 -7.13 -29.06 13.68
N ILE A 358 -7.04 -29.33 12.37
CA ILE A 358 -8.20 -29.25 11.45
C ILE A 358 -9.24 -30.31 11.83
N LEU A 359 -8.80 -31.56 11.98
CA LEU A 359 -9.68 -32.68 12.32
C LEU A 359 -10.35 -32.51 13.69
N GLU A 360 -9.63 -31.94 14.66
CA GLU A 360 -10.20 -31.62 15.97
C GLU A 360 -11.37 -30.63 15.85
N VAL A 361 -11.21 -29.55 15.08
CA VAL A 361 -12.29 -28.57 14.90
C VAL A 361 -13.45 -29.15 14.10
N MET A 362 -13.19 -29.96 13.08
CA MET A 362 -14.27 -30.64 12.34
C MET A 362 -15.07 -31.59 13.23
N LYS A 363 -14.42 -32.37 14.10
CA LYS A 363 -15.10 -33.23 15.07
C LYS A 363 -16.00 -32.42 16.01
N ARG A 364 -15.52 -31.28 16.52
CA ARG A 364 -16.30 -30.39 17.41
C ARG A 364 -17.52 -29.73 16.75
N ARG A 365 -17.56 -29.65 15.42
CA ARG A 365 -18.69 -29.06 14.67
C ARG A 365 -19.74 -30.09 14.26
N ILE A 366 -19.36 -31.35 14.17
CA ILE A 366 -20.25 -32.47 13.80
C ILE A 366 -20.94 -33.04 15.05
N ALA A 367 -20.26 -33.02 16.20
CA ALA A 367 -20.84 -33.30 17.51
C ALA A 367 -21.73 -32.15 17.98
#